data_AF-A0A2G5SIA7-F1
#
_entry.id   AF-A0A2G5SIA7-F1
#
_cell.length_a   1.000
_cell.length_b   1.000
_cell.length_c   1.000
_cell.angle_alpha   90.00
_cell.angle_beta   90.00
_cell.angle_gamma   90.00
#
_symmetry.space_group_name_H-M   'P 1'
#
loop_
_entity.id
_entity.type
_entity.pdbx_description
1 polymer ?
#
loop_
_entity_poly.entity_id
_entity_poly.type
_entity_poly.pdbx_seq_one_letter_code
_entity_poly.pdbx_strand_id
1 'polypeptide(L)'
;MEASADPIKENHLYLKTCILYEVLQKKPIFDSYRNFCSTVGQDAMEYPDFEYWYYRFYHGQMDFDYDRSADPEPKTLVDIPVVSMKKIAESLDAVER
;
A
#
# COMPACT_ATOMS: atom_id res chain seq x y z
N MET A 1 -7.75 -26.20 -16.63
CA MET A 1 -6.95 -25.02 -17.01
C MET A 1 -6.77 -24.21 -15.75
N GLU A 2 -5.55 -24.08 -15.26
CA GLU A 2 -5.26 -23.07 -14.25
C GLU A 2 -5.28 -21.71 -14.95
N ALA A 3 -6.07 -20.77 -14.42
CA ALA A 3 -6.05 -19.40 -14.91
C ALA A 3 -4.76 -18.73 -14.44
N SER A 4 -4.06 -18.04 -15.34
CA SER A 4 -2.87 -17.26 -15.00
C SER A 4 -3.19 -15.79 -14.77
N ALA A 5 -2.51 -15.17 -13.81
CA ALA A 5 -2.57 -13.74 -13.53
C ALA A 5 -1.55 -12.91 -14.35
N ASP A 6 -0.73 -13.55 -15.21
CA ASP A 6 0.32 -12.84 -15.98
C ASP A 6 -0.18 -11.61 -16.75
N PRO A 7 -1.35 -11.63 -17.43
CA PRO A 7 -1.85 -10.44 -18.12
C PRO A 7 -2.15 -9.26 -17.19
N ILE A 8 -2.46 -9.54 -15.92
CA ILE A 8 -2.68 -8.51 -14.89
C ILE A 8 -1.35 -7.86 -14.51
N LYS A 9 -0.31 -8.67 -14.30
CA LYS A 9 1.03 -8.20 -13.88
C LYS A 9 1.69 -7.29 -14.91
N GLU A 10 1.49 -7.58 -16.19
CA GLU A 10 2.08 -6.80 -17.30
C GLU A 10 1.42 -5.43 -17.50
N ASN A 11 0.30 -5.16 -16.82
CA ASN A 11 -0.48 -3.94 -17.02
C ASN A 11 -0.79 -3.22 -15.70
N HIS A 12 -0.16 -2.06 -15.50
CA HIS A 12 -0.38 -1.22 -14.33
C HIS A 12 -1.84 -0.82 -14.12
N LEU A 13 -2.62 -0.64 -15.18
CA LEU A 13 -4.06 -0.34 -15.07
C LEU A 13 -4.83 -1.51 -14.44
N TYR A 14 -4.47 -2.74 -14.80
CA TYR A 14 -5.12 -3.94 -14.26
C TYR A 14 -4.75 -4.16 -12.81
N LEU A 15 -3.47 -3.99 -12.44
CA LEU A 15 -3.04 -4.02 -11.04
C LEU A 15 -3.84 -3.03 -10.19
N LYS A 16 -3.90 -1.77 -10.62
CA LYS A 16 -4.67 -0.72 -9.92
C LYS A 16 -6.16 -1.03 -9.88
N THR A 17 -6.73 -1.66 -10.91
CA THR A 17 -8.14 -2.07 -10.93
C THR A 17 -8.41 -3.15 -9.88
N CYS A 18 -7.49 -4.10 -9.69
CA CYS A 18 -7.57 -5.08 -8.61
C CYS A 18 -7.49 -4.40 -7.22
N ILE A 19 -6.68 -3.36 -7.05
CA ILE A 19 -6.63 -2.58 -5.79
C ILE A 19 -7.96 -1.87 -5.55
N LEU A 20 -8.54 -1.22 -6.56
CA LEU A 20 -9.86 -0.60 -6.46
C LEU A 20 -10.93 -1.63 -6.07
N TYR A 21 -10.89 -2.83 -6.64
CA TYR A 21 -11.79 -3.92 -6.29
C TYR A 21 -11.70 -4.29 -4.80
N GLU A 22 -10.50 -4.36 -4.23
CA GLU A 22 -10.31 -4.57 -2.78
C GLU A 22 -10.90 -3.42 -1.94
N VAL A 23 -10.69 -2.17 -2.35
CA VAL A 23 -11.25 -0.98 -1.68
C VAL A 23 -12.78 -1.02 -1.67
N LEU A 24 -13.40 -1.39 -2.79
CA LEU A 24 -14.86 -1.49 -2.92
C LEU A 24 -15.46 -2.56 -1.99
N GLN A 25 -14.68 -3.59 -1.65
CA GLN A 25 -15.08 -4.59 -0.66
C GLN A 25 -14.96 -4.11 0.80
N LYS A 26 -14.37 -2.94 1.03
CA LYS A 26 -14.15 -2.35 2.37
C LYS A 26 -13.37 -3.27 3.30
N LYS A 27 -12.48 -4.09 2.74
CA LYS A 27 -11.56 -4.92 3.51
C LYS A 27 -10.51 -4.04 4.20
N PRO A 28 -9.98 -4.42 5.36
CA PRO A 28 -8.81 -3.76 5.92
C PRO A 28 -7.62 -3.86 4.97
N ILE A 29 -6.80 -2.80 4.90
CA ILE A 29 -5.72 -2.68 3.91
C ILE A 29 -4.73 -3.85 3.92
N PHE A 30 -4.34 -4.35 5.09
CA PHE A 30 -3.44 -5.50 5.21
C PHE A 30 -4.08 -6.78 4.69
N ASP A 31 -5.38 -6.98 4.89
CA ASP A 31 -6.10 -8.13 4.35
C ASP A 31 -6.24 -8.01 2.84
N SER A 32 -6.52 -6.81 2.34
CA SER A 32 -6.53 -6.50 0.91
C SER A 32 -5.19 -6.78 0.23
N TYR A 33 -4.07 -6.37 0.83
CA TYR A 33 -2.74 -6.63 0.28
C TYR A 33 -2.44 -8.14 0.24
N ARG A 34 -2.72 -8.85 1.34
CA ARG A 34 -2.53 -10.32 1.39
C ARG A 34 -3.37 -11.03 0.33
N ASN A 35 -4.63 -10.60 0.14
CA ASN A 35 -5.52 -11.17 -0.88
C ASN A 35 -5.05 -10.85 -2.31
N PHE A 36 -4.58 -9.61 -2.52
CA PHE A 36 -4.00 -9.20 -3.78
C PHE A 36 -2.77 -10.04 -4.15
N CYS A 37 -1.82 -10.21 -3.23
CA CYS A 37 -0.63 -11.03 -3.46
C CYS A 37 -0.95 -12.52 -3.64
N SER A 38 -1.92 -13.07 -2.89
CA SER A 38 -2.32 -14.48 -3.06
C SER A 38 -3.00 -14.75 -4.40
N THR A 39 -3.66 -13.74 -4.98
CA THR A 39 -4.42 -13.86 -6.24
C THR A 39 -3.57 -13.49 -7.46
N VAL A 40 -2.85 -12.37 -7.39
CA VAL A 40 -2.12 -11.79 -8.53
C VAL A 40 -0.65 -12.22 -8.51
N GLY A 41 -0.06 -12.46 -7.35
CA GLY A 41 1.34 -12.86 -7.17
C GLY A 41 2.09 -11.96 -6.19
N GLN A 42 3.08 -12.53 -5.49
CA GLN A 42 3.90 -11.80 -4.51
C GLN A 42 4.85 -10.77 -5.16
N ASP A 43 5.19 -10.99 -6.42
CA ASP A 43 6.02 -10.17 -7.30
C ASP A 43 5.23 -9.06 -8.02
N ALA A 44 3.92 -8.99 -7.83
CA ALA A 44 3.05 -8.08 -8.59
C ALA A 44 3.19 -6.60 -8.18
N MET A 45 3.37 -6.32 -6.88
CA MET A 45 3.52 -4.97 -6.34
C MET A 45 4.04 -5.01 -4.89
N GLU A 46 4.95 -4.10 -4.56
CA GLU A 46 5.38 -3.92 -3.17
C GLU A 46 4.30 -3.26 -2.30
N TYR A 47 4.33 -3.53 -1.00
CA TYR A 47 3.33 -2.99 -0.07
C TYR A 47 3.21 -1.46 -0.11
N PRO A 48 4.30 -0.65 -0.12
CA PRO A 48 4.16 0.81 -0.13
C PRO A 48 3.43 1.35 -1.37
N ASP A 49 3.66 0.74 -2.53
CA ASP A 49 2.97 1.11 -3.77
C ASP A 49 1.50 0.72 -3.72
N PHE A 50 1.20 -0.48 -3.19
CA PHE A 50 -0.16 -0.93 -2.98
C PHE A 50 -0.91 0.00 -2.02
N GLU A 51 -0.30 0.31 -0.88
CA GLU A 51 -0.88 1.17 0.17
C GLU A 51 -1.20 2.56 -0.36
N TYR A 52 -0.29 3.13 -1.14
CA TYR A 52 -0.50 4.41 -1.81
C TYR A 52 -1.77 4.39 -2.68
N TRP A 53 -1.88 3.45 -3.62
CA TRP A 53 -3.04 3.36 -4.51
C TRP A 53 -4.33 3.01 -3.76
N TYR A 54 -4.23 2.15 -2.74
CA TYR A 54 -5.36 1.78 -1.90
C TYR A 54 -5.98 3.01 -1.24
N TYR A 55 -5.18 3.85 -0.57
CA TYR A 55 -5.71 5.04 0.09
C TYR A 55 -6.18 6.12 -0.87
N ARG A 56 -5.54 6.26 -2.04
CA ARG A 56 -6.02 7.13 -3.12
C ARG A 56 -7.44 6.77 -3.54
N PHE A 57 -7.67 5.50 -3.88
CA PHE A 57 -8.99 5.01 -4.28
C PHE A 57 -9.99 5.04 -3.12
N TYR A 58 -9.55 4.71 -1.90
CA TYR A 58 -10.39 4.80 -0.70
C TYR A 58 -10.91 6.23 -0.46
N HIS A 59 -10.10 7.25 -0.78
CA HIS A 59 -10.49 8.65 -0.72
C HIS A 59 -11.15 9.19 -2.00
N GLY A 60 -11.49 8.33 -2.96
CA GLY A 60 -12.20 8.70 -4.18
C GLY A 60 -11.35 9.36 -5.27
N GLN A 61 -10.01 9.30 -5.16
CA GLN A 61 -9.09 9.80 -6.18
C GLN A 61 -8.88 8.72 -7.25
N MET A 62 -9.66 8.80 -8.33
CA MET A 62 -9.80 7.74 -9.35
C MET A 62 -8.95 7.98 -10.60
N ASP A 63 -7.92 8.81 -10.51
CA ASP A 63 -6.95 9.08 -11.56
C ASP A 63 -5.85 8.00 -11.57
N PHE A 64 -6.08 6.95 -12.36
CA PHE A 64 -5.22 5.77 -12.45
C PHE A 64 -3.83 6.05 -13.00
N ASP A 65 -3.61 7.19 -13.64
CA ASP A 65 -2.38 7.60 -14.31
C ASP A 65 -1.65 8.72 -13.56
N TYR A 66 -2.03 8.98 -12.31
CA TYR A 66 -1.37 10.01 -11.51
C TYR A 66 0.15 9.83 -11.44
N ASP A 67 0.85 10.92 -11.74
CA ASP A 67 2.31 11.01 -11.69
C ASP A 67 2.79 11.30 -10.26
N ARG A 68 3.28 10.25 -9.59
CA ARG A 68 3.88 10.32 -8.25
C ARG A 68 5.20 11.09 -8.20
N SER A 69 5.81 11.44 -9.33
CA SER A 69 7.10 12.17 -9.33
C SER A 69 6.98 13.57 -8.71
N ALA A 70 5.76 14.12 -8.65
CA ALA A 70 5.47 15.39 -8.01
C ALA A 70 5.25 15.28 -6.49
N ASP A 71 5.08 14.07 -5.95
CA ASP A 71 4.86 13.87 -4.52
C ASP A 71 6.15 14.15 -3.73
N PRO A 72 6.05 14.70 -2.51
CA PRO A 72 7.19 14.77 -1.61
C PRO A 72 7.77 13.37 -1.37
N GLU A 73 9.10 13.28 -1.30
CA GLU A 73 9.76 12.01 -1.00
C GLU A 73 9.25 11.44 0.33
N PRO A 74 8.86 10.16 0.37
CA PRO A 74 8.39 9.53 1.60
C PRO A 74 9.46 9.61 2.68
N LYS A 75 9.09 10.20 3.82
CA LYS A 75 9.97 10.25 4.98
C LYS A 75 10.05 8.88 5.64
N THR A 76 11.24 8.52 6.05
CA THR A 76 11.55 7.29 6.75
C THR A 76 11.72 7.55 8.25
N LEU A 77 11.88 6.48 9.04
CA LEU A 77 12.13 6.62 10.49
C LEU A 77 13.38 7.45 10.80
N VAL A 78 14.39 7.48 9.92
CA VAL A 78 15.62 8.24 10.16
C VAL A 78 15.44 9.75 9.97
N ASP A 79 14.37 10.18 9.29
CA ASP A 79 14.03 11.59 9.10
C ASP A 79 13.32 12.19 10.34
N ILE A 80 12.98 11.34 11.32
CA ILE A 80 12.38 11.77 12.58
C ILE A 80 13.47 12.40 13.46
N PRO A 81 13.30 13.64 13.95
CA PRO A 81 14.24 14.24 14.88
C PRO A 81 14.46 13.35 16.12
N VAL A 82 15.72 13.19 16.54
CA VAL A 82 16.11 12.31 17.67
C VAL A 82 15.31 12.59 18.94
N VAL A 83 15.00 13.87 19.20
CA VAL A 83 14.18 14.28 20.36
C VAL A 83 12.78 13.66 20.31
N SER A 84 12.18 13.56 19.12
CA SER A 84 10.87 12.93 18.93
C SER A 84 10.97 11.41 19.05
N MET A 85 12.00 10.79 18.48
CA MET A 85 12.23 9.34 18.62
C MET A 85 12.37 8.91 20.09
N LYS A 86 13.08 9.71 20.90
CA LYS A 86 13.22 9.43 22.33
C LYS A 86 11.88 9.39 23.06
N LYS A 87 10.99 10.35 22.77
CA LYS A 87 9.64 10.39 23.37
C LYS A 87 8.78 9.20 22.97
N ILE A 88 8.90 8.76 21.71
CA ILE A 88 8.20 7.56 21.22
C ILE A 88 8.70 6.32 21.98
N ALA A 89 10.03 6.15 22.09
CA ALA A 89 10.62 5.03 22.82
C ALA A 89 10.21 4.99 24.30
N GLU A 90 10.24 6.13 25.00
CA GLU A 90 9.76 6.26 26.39
C GLU A 90 8.28 5.85 26.54
N SER A 91 7.46 6.11 25.52
CA SER A 91 6.04 5.74 25.52
C SER A 91 5.81 4.25 25.27
N LEU A 92 6.64 3.62 24.43
CA LEU A 92 6.57 2.18 24.14
C LEU A 92 7.01 1.35 25.35
N ASP A 93 8.10 1.74 26.03
CA ASP A 93 8.57 1.11 27.27
C ASP A 93 7.49 1.10 28.38
N ALA A 94 6.61 2.11 28.38
CA ALA A 94 5.53 2.21 29.35
C ALA A 94 4.35 1.24 29.06
N VAL A 95 4.18 0.80 27.81
CA VAL A 95 3.11 -0.11 27.38
C VAL A 95 3.48 -1.58 27.58
N GLU A 96 4.78 -1.90 27.61
CA GLU A 96 5.27 -3.26 27.86
C GLU A 96 5.28 -3.67 29.35
N ARG A 97 4.80 -2.81 30.27
CA ARG A 97 4.70 -3.06 31.72
C ARG A 97 3.26 -3.30 32.17
#